data_AF-A0A1P8WGW5-F1
#
_entry.id   AF-A0A1P8WGW5-F1
#
_cell.length_a   1.000
_cell.length_b   1.000
_cell.length_c   1.000
_cell.angle_alpha   90.00
_cell.angle_beta   90.00
_cell.angle_gamma   90.00
#
_symmetry.space_group_name_H-M   'P 1'
#
loop_
_entity.id
_entity.type
_entity.pdbx_description
1 polymer ?
#
loop_
_entity_poly.entity_id
_entity_poly.type
_entity_poly.pdbx_seq_one_letter_code
_entity_poly.pdbx_strand_id
1 'polypeptide(L)'
;MLSPHEKHEALTAVRTKAYEEFFGGLPSVTFSPDTLFKKPDERFLIDIFVYTLEADSGDIEVTVTNGMSDQRMVDAAETHCWSRRELIQYFPKCTEGHARRLHNMAWLPLFDGFLLNAHHSITWEHPAVSGTPWKNAFFLTPLIKPHREEVCEVEGDSLSFLWHVPISDEEMAYRRDHGADALIDRMEAVELPWIFDEDNRPDLLGN
;
A
#
# COMPACT_ATOMS: atom_id res chain seq x y z
N MET A 1 -14.02 10.82 24.57
CA MET A 1 -13.80 10.32 23.18
C MET A 1 -12.51 10.98 22.73
N LEU A 2 -11.52 10.20 22.31
CA LEU A 2 -10.24 10.76 21.83
C LEU A 2 -10.48 11.58 20.56
N SER A 3 -9.72 12.65 20.38
CA SER A 3 -9.64 13.34 19.08
C SER A 3 -9.03 12.42 18.01
N PRO A 4 -9.22 12.70 16.72
CA PRO A 4 -8.58 11.92 15.64
C PRO A 4 -7.08 11.80 15.81
N HIS A 5 -6.38 12.88 16.21
CA HIS A 5 -4.95 12.88 16.46
C HIS A 5 -4.56 12.00 17.65
N GLU A 6 -5.23 12.12 18.80
CA GLU A 6 -4.92 11.28 19.98
C GLU A 6 -5.20 9.80 19.70
N LYS A 7 -6.25 9.50 18.93
CA LYS A 7 -6.55 8.12 18.49
C LYS A 7 -5.43 7.61 17.58
N HIS A 8 -5.08 8.40 16.57
CA HIS A 8 -4.03 8.05 15.62
C HIS A 8 -2.69 7.80 16.32
N GLU A 9 -2.28 8.68 17.24
CA GLU A 9 -1.05 8.52 18.03
C GLU A 9 -1.06 7.22 18.85
N ALA A 10 -2.17 6.92 19.53
CA ALA A 10 -2.32 5.70 20.32
C ALA A 10 -2.24 4.42 19.46
N LEU A 11 -2.89 4.41 18.28
CA LEU A 11 -2.87 3.27 17.37
C LEU A 11 -1.53 3.14 16.63
N THR A 12 -0.87 4.25 16.34
CA THR A 12 0.49 4.27 15.81
C THR A 12 1.46 3.60 16.78
N ALA A 13 1.33 3.83 18.09
CA ALA A 13 2.16 3.13 19.08
C ALA A 13 1.97 1.60 19.05
N VAL A 14 0.74 1.13 18.80
CA VAL A 14 0.44 -0.31 18.64
C VAL A 14 1.15 -0.87 17.40
N ARG A 15 1.00 -0.19 16.24
CA ARG A 15 1.62 -0.62 14.98
C ARG A 15 3.13 -0.53 15.01
N THR A 16 3.71 0.55 15.51
CA THR A 16 5.18 0.72 15.60
C THR A 16 5.83 -0.42 16.37
N LYS A 17 5.22 -0.87 17.47
CA LYS A 17 5.73 -2.02 18.23
C LYS A 17 5.73 -3.30 17.39
N ALA A 18 4.62 -3.58 16.69
CA ALA A 18 4.52 -4.75 15.82
C ALA A 18 5.50 -4.66 14.64
N TYR A 19 5.59 -3.49 14.01
CA TYR A 19 6.45 -3.25 12.86
C TYR A 19 7.93 -3.28 13.21
N GLU A 20 8.33 -2.86 14.42
CA GLU A 20 9.72 -2.96 14.87
C GLU A 20 10.19 -4.42 14.93
N GLU A 21 9.37 -5.31 15.46
CA GLU A 21 9.63 -6.75 15.44
C GLU A 21 9.62 -7.30 14.00
N PHE A 22 8.66 -6.84 13.21
CA PHE A 22 8.39 -7.35 11.87
C PHE A 22 9.45 -6.96 10.83
N PHE A 23 9.94 -5.72 10.86
CA PHE A 23 10.96 -5.18 9.96
C PHE A 23 12.36 -5.12 10.59
N GLY A 24 12.51 -5.56 11.84
CA GLY A 24 13.79 -5.64 12.54
C GLY A 24 14.34 -4.30 13.04
N GLY A 25 13.50 -3.25 13.12
CA GLY A 25 13.91 -1.95 13.63
C GLY A 25 12.87 -0.85 13.41
N LEU A 26 13.22 0.37 13.80
CA LEU A 26 12.40 1.56 13.59
C LEU A 26 12.43 2.00 12.11
N PRO A 27 11.40 2.73 11.64
CA PRO A 27 11.44 3.33 10.31
C PRO A 27 12.68 4.20 10.12
N SER A 28 13.37 4.07 8.99
CA SER A 28 14.48 4.93 8.60
C SER A 28 14.00 6.32 8.18
N VAL A 29 12.79 6.41 7.61
CA VAL A 29 12.11 7.66 7.27
C VAL A 29 10.62 7.54 7.64
N THR A 30 10.02 8.66 8.04
CA THR A 30 8.57 8.79 8.21
C THR A 30 8.09 10.01 7.46
N PHE A 31 7.10 9.83 6.59
CA PHE A 31 6.39 10.93 5.95
C PHE A 31 5.02 11.10 6.62
N SER A 32 4.88 12.16 7.41
CA SER A 32 3.59 12.48 8.04
C SER A 32 2.62 13.17 7.08
N PRO A 33 1.30 13.16 7.36
CA PRO A 33 0.31 13.90 6.58
C PRO A 33 0.67 15.38 6.38
N ASP A 34 1.21 16.05 7.40
CA ASP A 34 1.62 17.47 7.32
C ASP A 34 2.86 17.68 6.44
N THR A 35 3.73 16.67 6.35
CA THR A 35 4.89 16.69 5.44
C THR A 35 4.42 16.47 4.00
N LEU A 36 3.47 15.55 3.81
CA LEU A 36 2.94 15.19 2.51
C LEU A 36 1.93 16.22 1.99
N PHE A 37 1.19 16.95 2.82
CA PHE A 37 0.12 17.82 2.33
C PHE A 37 0.11 19.15 3.06
N LYS A 38 -0.12 20.24 2.31
CA LYS A 38 -0.29 21.58 2.91
C LYS A 38 -1.50 21.67 3.84
N LYS A 39 -2.51 20.82 3.61
CA LYS A 39 -3.72 20.73 4.40
C LYS A 39 -4.18 19.26 4.38
N PRO A 40 -3.69 18.42 5.29
CA PRO A 40 -4.11 17.03 5.36
C PRO A 40 -5.60 16.93 5.75
N ASP A 41 -6.21 15.80 5.42
CA ASP A 41 -7.55 15.47 5.90
C ASP A 41 -7.45 14.93 7.33
N GLU A 42 -7.68 15.80 8.33
CA GLU A 42 -7.55 15.46 9.76
C GLU A 42 -8.47 14.32 10.23
N ARG A 43 -9.44 13.92 9.40
CA ARG A 43 -10.31 12.75 9.67
C ARG A 43 -9.59 11.43 9.39
N PHE A 44 -8.60 11.44 8.50
CA PHE A 44 -7.89 10.26 7.98
C PHE A 44 -6.38 10.54 8.01
N LEU A 45 -5.80 10.48 9.21
CA LEU A 45 -4.36 10.65 9.39
C LEU A 45 -3.65 9.35 8.99
N ILE A 46 -2.79 9.42 7.99
CA ILE A 46 -2.04 8.27 7.46
C ILE A 46 -0.58 8.70 7.28
N ASP A 47 0.32 8.18 8.10
CA ASP A 47 1.76 8.31 7.84
C ASP A 47 2.22 7.26 6.84
N ILE A 48 3.37 7.50 6.23
CA ILE A 48 4.12 6.50 5.47
C ILE A 48 5.43 6.22 6.20
N PHE A 49 5.59 5.00 6.68
CA PHE A 49 6.83 4.51 7.26
C PHE A 49 7.68 3.86 6.19
N VAL A 50 8.97 4.13 6.22
CA VAL A 50 9.97 3.53 5.34
C VAL A 50 10.93 2.73 6.18
N TYR A 51 11.10 1.46 5.85
CA TYR A 51 12.06 0.55 6.45
C TYR A 51 13.13 0.19 5.44
N THR A 52 14.37 0.03 5.89
CA THR A 52 15.45 -0.48 5.04
C THR A 52 15.62 -1.98 5.32
N LEU A 53 15.49 -2.82 4.29
CA LEU A 53 15.75 -4.24 4.39
C LEU A 53 16.97 -4.60 3.56
N GLU A 54 17.88 -5.36 4.16
CA GLU A 54 19.01 -5.96 3.46
C GLU A 54 18.49 -7.07 2.52
N ALA A 55 18.89 -7.02 1.25
CA ALA A 55 18.59 -8.06 0.27
C ALA A 55 19.86 -8.41 -0.53
N ASP A 56 19.88 -9.61 -1.13
CA ASP A 56 21.04 -10.09 -1.91
C ASP A 56 21.41 -9.17 -3.08
N SER A 57 20.44 -8.42 -3.61
CA SER A 57 20.59 -7.44 -4.68
C SER A 57 21.03 -6.04 -4.21
N GLY A 58 21.28 -5.87 -2.91
CA GLY A 58 21.46 -4.57 -2.24
C GLY A 58 20.24 -4.18 -1.42
N ASP A 59 20.43 -3.21 -0.53
CA ASP A 59 19.39 -2.71 0.36
C ASP A 59 18.19 -2.18 -0.44
N ILE A 60 17.00 -2.49 0.05
CA ILE A 60 15.73 -2.00 -0.49
C ILE A 60 14.97 -1.21 0.56
N GLU A 61 14.02 -0.40 0.11
CA GLU A 61 13.09 0.32 0.97
C GLU A 61 11.70 -0.29 0.91
N VAL A 62 11.18 -0.66 2.06
CA VAL A 62 9.80 -1.14 2.25
C VAL A 62 8.99 -0.03 2.85
N THR A 63 7.95 0.39 2.13
CA THR A 63 7.05 1.44 2.57
C THR A 63 5.74 0.83 3.04
N VAL A 64 5.24 1.32 4.16
CA VAL A 64 4.02 0.83 4.78
C VAL A 64 3.19 2.02 5.24
N THR A 65 1.89 1.97 4.99
CA THR A 65 0.99 2.97 5.57
C THR A 65 0.82 2.72 7.07
N ASN A 66 0.64 3.80 7.82
CA ASN A 66 0.36 3.77 9.24
C ASN A 66 -0.81 4.72 9.48
N GLY A 67 -2.02 4.18 9.60
CA GLY A 67 -3.23 4.95 9.83
C GLY A 67 -4.42 4.57 8.94
N MET A 68 -4.21 3.82 7.85
CA MET A 68 -5.32 3.28 7.07
C MET A 68 -6.20 2.38 7.96
N SER A 69 -5.56 1.67 8.88
CA SER A 69 -6.20 0.79 9.84
C SER A 69 -6.80 1.48 11.06
N ASP A 70 -6.70 2.81 11.21
CA ASP A 70 -7.34 3.54 12.32
C ASP A 70 -8.87 3.45 12.27
N GLN A 71 -9.39 3.23 11.06
CA GLN A 71 -10.78 3.02 10.78
C GLN A 71 -10.96 1.63 10.19
N ARG A 72 -12.11 1.02 10.49
CA ARG A 72 -12.54 -0.15 9.75
C ARG A 72 -12.95 0.31 8.36
N MET A 73 -12.50 -0.39 7.33
CA MET A 73 -13.12 -0.28 6.02
C MET A 73 -14.59 -0.74 6.12
N VAL A 74 -15.41 -0.32 5.17
CA VAL A 74 -16.81 -0.75 5.10
C VAL A 74 -16.86 -2.28 5.09
N ASP A 75 -17.57 -2.86 6.06
CA ASP A 75 -17.73 -4.31 6.18
C ASP A 75 -18.34 -4.83 4.87
N ALA A 76 -17.63 -5.73 4.17
CA ALA A 76 -18.30 -6.58 3.21
C ALA A 76 -19.23 -7.51 4.00
N ALA A 77 -20.39 -7.83 3.43
CA ALA A 77 -21.26 -8.89 3.97
C ALA A 77 -20.57 -10.27 4.08
N GLU A 78 -19.32 -10.38 3.62
CA GLU A 78 -18.49 -11.58 3.62
C GLU A 78 -17.58 -11.65 4.85
N THR A 79 -17.70 -12.76 5.59
CA THR A 79 -17.02 -13.02 6.87
C THR A 79 -15.50 -13.26 6.77
N HIS A 80 -14.91 -13.25 5.57
CA HIS A 80 -13.51 -13.60 5.32
C HIS A 80 -12.64 -12.40 4.87
N CYS A 81 -13.21 -11.20 4.85
CA CYS A 81 -12.47 -9.98 4.49
C CYS A 81 -11.87 -9.33 5.74
N TRP A 82 -10.62 -8.89 5.64
CA TRP A 82 -9.97 -8.10 6.69
C TRP A 82 -10.61 -6.71 6.75
N SER A 83 -11.15 -6.34 7.91
CA SER A 83 -11.78 -5.04 8.14
C SER A 83 -10.74 -3.92 8.30
N ARG A 84 -9.50 -4.25 8.65
CA ARG A 84 -8.38 -3.31 8.81
C ARG A 84 -7.19 -3.74 7.96
N ARG A 85 -6.68 -2.81 7.17
CA ARG A 85 -5.57 -3.01 6.25
C ARG A 85 -4.59 -1.87 6.35
N GLU A 86 -3.34 -2.17 5.99
CA GLU A 86 -2.34 -1.17 5.63
C GLU A 86 -1.79 -1.55 4.25
N LEU A 87 -1.44 -0.56 3.45
CA LEU A 87 -0.78 -0.79 2.16
C LEU A 87 0.71 -0.95 2.36
N ILE A 88 1.31 -1.84 1.57
CA ILE A 88 2.75 -2.08 1.53
C ILE A 88 3.27 -1.98 0.08
N GLN A 89 4.47 -1.46 -0.10
CA GLN A 89 5.18 -1.45 -1.38
C GLN A 89 6.70 -1.52 -1.18
N TYR A 90 7.42 -2.00 -2.20
CA TYR A 90 8.87 -2.22 -2.17
C TYR A 90 9.53 -1.39 -3.25
N PHE A 91 10.63 -0.71 -2.94
CA PHE A 91 11.35 0.19 -3.83
C PHE A 91 12.87 0.02 -3.71
N PRO A 92 13.64 0.36 -4.75
CA PRO A 92 15.07 0.62 -4.57
C PRO A 92 15.28 1.86 -3.68
N LYS A 93 14.45 2.89 -3.90
CA LYS A 93 14.40 4.11 -3.09
C LYS A 93 12.99 4.70 -3.09
N CYS A 94 12.45 4.96 -1.91
CA CYS A 94 11.22 5.69 -1.69
C CYS A 94 11.46 7.20 -1.83
N THR A 95 10.72 7.82 -2.73
CA THR A 95 10.64 9.28 -2.84
C THR A 95 9.42 9.81 -2.10
N GLU A 96 9.35 11.13 -1.91
CA GLU A 96 8.14 11.77 -1.40
C GLU A 96 6.94 11.55 -2.35
N GLY A 97 7.18 11.43 -3.67
CA GLY A 97 6.14 11.08 -4.65
C GLY A 97 5.55 9.69 -4.40
N HIS A 98 6.41 8.71 -4.09
CA HIS A 98 5.99 7.36 -3.71
C HIS A 98 5.13 7.37 -2.45
N ALA A 99 5.57 8.11 -1.42
CA ALA A 99 4.83 8.27 -0.18
C ALA A 99 3.46 8.94 -0.40
N ARG A 100 3.40 10.05 -1.17
CA ARG A 100 2.14 10.71 -1.54
C ARG A 100 1.20 9.75 -2.26
N ARG A 101 1.71 8.94 -3.19
CA ARG A 101 0.91 7.95 -3.92
C ARG A 101 0.33 6.91 -2.98
N LEU A 102 1.16 6.31 -2.13
CA LEU A 102 0.72 5.26 -1.22
C LEU A 102 -0.31 5.79 -0.22
N HIS A 103 -0.10 7.01 0.31
CA HIS A 103 -1.09 7.71 1.12
C HIS A 103 -2.43 7.84 0.40
N ASN A 104 -2.44 8.37 -0.83
CA ASN A 104 -3.68 8.57 -1.59
C ASN A 104 -4.44 7.26 -1.82
N MET A 105 -3.73 6.16 -2.08
CA MET A 105 -4.35 4.84 -2.27
C MET A 105 -4.97 4.28 -0.99
N ALA A 106 -4.38 4.58 0.18
CA ALA A 106 -4.93 4.20 1.48
C ALA A 106 -6.08 5.10 1.94
N TRP A 107 -6.00 6.39 1.61
CA TRP A 107 -7.03 7.38 1.93
C TRP A 107 -8.33 7.13 1.17
N LEU A 108 -8.24 6.78 -0.12
CA LEU A 108 -9.40 6.66 -1.00
C LEU A 108 -10.51 5.71 -0.49
N PRO A 109 -10.24 4.45 -0.10
CA PRO A 109 -11.29 3.56 0.43
C PRO A 109 -11.98 4.08 1.69
N LEU A 110 -11.26 4.85 2.52
CA LEU A 110 -11.82 5.45 3.72
C LEU A 110 -12.71 6.66 3.37
N PHE A 111 -12.27 7.48 2.42
CA PHE A 111 -12.99 8.67 1.99
C PHE A 111 -14.26 8.34 1.20
N ASP A 112 -14.17 7.43 0.23
CA ASP A 112 -15.31 7.03 -0.63
C ASP A 112 -16.16 5.91 -0.01
N GLY A 113 -15.69 5.26 1.06
CA GLY A 113 -16.45 4.26 1.80
C GLY A 113 -16.61 2.95 1.05
N PHE A 114 -15.50 2.33 0.65
CA PHE A 114 -15.52 1.00 0.02
C PHE A 114 -14.47 0.05 0.63
N LEU A 115 -14.71 -1.25 0.47
CA LEU A 115 -13.74 -2.28 0.85
C LEU A 115 -12.63 -2.39 -0.21
N LEU A 116 -11.38 -2.27 0.20
CA LEU A 116 -10.22 -2.55 -0.63
C LEU A 116 -9.61 -3.91 -0.27
N ASN A 117 -9.48 -4.81 -1.26
CA ASN A 117 -8.98 -6.16 -1.06
C ASN A 117 -8.09 -6.61 -2.23
N ALA A 118 -7.50 -7.80 -2.13
CA ALA A 118 -6.73 -8.39 -3.23
C ALA A 118 -7.58 -8.51 -4.51
N HIS A 119 -6.94 -8.36 -5.66
CA HIS A 119 -7.50 -8.33 -7.01
C HIS A 119 -8.40 -7.10 -7.33
N HIS A 120 -8.57 -6.20 -6.38
CA HIS A 120 -9.18 -4.90 -6.66
C HIS A 120 -8.21 -4.02 -7.45
N SER A 121 -8.78 -3.03 -8.14
CA SER A 121 -8.02 -2.06 -8.90
C SER A 121 -8.63 -0.67 -8.74
N ILE A 122 -7.79 0.36 -8.65
CA ILE A 122 -8.21 1.77 -8.56
C ILE A 122 -7.72 2.50 -9.80
N THR A 123 -8.64 3.17 -10.49
CA THR A 123 -8.28 4.16 -11.52
C THR A 123 -7.87 5.46 -10.85
N TRP A 124 -6.81 6.09 -11.34
CA TRP A 124 -6.36 7.38 -10.82
C TRP A 124 -6.14 8.39 -11.95
N GLU A 125 -6.15 9.68 -11.62
CA GLU A 125 -5.96 10.74 -12.61
C GLU A 125 -4.47 10.97 -12.94
N HIS A 126 -3.61 10.84 -11.94
CA HIS A 126 -2.19 11.18 -12.07
C HIS A 126 -1.28 9.95 -11.93
N PRO A 127 -0.11 9.94 -12.58
CA PRO A 127 0.84 8.86 -12.41
C PRO A 127 1.40 8.82 -10.98
N ALA A 128 1.73 7.62 -10.50
CA ALA A 128 2.41 7.38 -9.22
C ALA A 128 3.74 8.13 -9.16
N VAL A 129 4.45 8.21 -10.29
CA VAL A 129 5.65 9.01 -10.49
C VAL A 129 5.44 9.91 -11.70
N SER A 130 5.64 11.22 -11.54
CA SER A 130 5.43 12.19 -12.61
C SER A 130 6.28 11.84 -13.84
N GLY A 131 5.64 11.77 -15.01
CA GLY A 131 6.30 11.44 -16.27
C GLY A 131 6.34 9.95 -16.62
N THR A 132 5.82 9.07 -15.75
CA THR A 132 5.73 7.62 -15.99
C THR A 132 4.31 7.20 -16.39
N PRO A 133 4.12 6.03 -17.04
CA PRO A 133 2.78 5.53 -17.37
C PRO A 133 2.03 4.92 -16.16
N TRP A 134 2.69 4.79 -15.01
CA TRP A 134 2.22 4.03 -13.83
C TRP A 134 1.14 4.77 -13.05
N LYS A 135 -0.08 4.82 -13.59
CA LYS A 135 -1.17 5.68 -13.12
C LYS A 135 -2.19 5.00 -12.24
N ASN A 136 -2.58 3.79 -12.59
CA ASN A 136 -3.60 3.06 -11.88
C ASN A 136 -2.96 2.16 -10.80
N ALA A 137 -3.79 1.58 -9.95
CA ALA A 137 -3.33 0.64 -8.93
C ALA A 137 -4.03 -0.70 -9.09
N PHE A 138 -3.28 -1.76 -8.85
CA PHE A 138 -3.76 -3.12 -8.67
C PHE A 138 -3.26 -3.61 -7.31
N PHE A 139 -4.08 -4.39 -6.62
CA PHE A 139 -3.79 -4.80 -5.26
C PHE A 139 -3.67 -6.31 -5.15
N LEU A 140 -2.63 -6.79 -4.49
CA LEU A 140 -2.32 -8.20 -4.33
C LEU A 140 -2.05 -8.54 -2.87
N THR A 141 -2.11 -9.82 -2.54
CA THR A 141 -1.50 -10.31 -1.30
C THR A 141 0.02 -10.12 -1.39
N PRO A 142 0.70 -9.64 -0.34
CA PRO A 142 2.15 -9.45 -0.37
C PRO A 142 2.93 -10.71 -0.76
N LEU A 143 4.01 -10.55 -1.52
CA LEU A 143 4.80 -11.69 -1.98
C LEU A 143 5.66 -12.30 -0.87
N ILE A 144 6.21 -11.48 0.02
CA ILE A 144 7.04 -11.94 1.14
C ILE A 144 6.14 -12.68 2.14
N LYS A 145 6.43 -13.96 2.41
CA LYS A 145 5.53 -14.84 3.19
C LYS A 145 5.14 -14.26 4.55
N PRO A 146 6.08 -13.74 5.39
CA PRO A 146 5.70 -13.06 6.63
C PRO A 146 4.70 -11.91 6.44
N HIS A 147 4.72 -11.22 5.29
CA HIS A 147 3.83 -10.09 4.99
C HIS A 147 2.41 -10.51 4.58
N ARG A 148 2.14 -11.82 4.47
CA ARG A 148 0.82 -12.36 4.13
C ARG A 148 -0.05 -12.65 5.35
N GLU A 149 0.57 -12.71 6.52
CA GLU A 149 -0.06 -13.11 7.77
C GLU A 149 -0.62 -11.90 8.52
N GLU A 150 -1.32 -12.17 9.63
CA GLU A 150 -1.71 -11.11 10.56
C GLU A 150 -0.46 -10.43 11.13
N VAL A 151 -0.48 -9.09 11.17
CA VAL A 151 0.64 -8.29 11.68
C VAL A 151 0.45 -8.00 13.16
N CYS A 152 -0.74 -7.53 13.55
CA CYS A 152 -1.15 -7.29 14.93
C CYS A 152 -2.68 -7.08 15.00
N GLU A 153 -3.21 -6.83 16.19
CA GLU A 153 -4.59 -6.39 16.39
C GLU A 153 -4.67 -4.88 16.61
N VAL A 154 -5.61 -4.23 15.91
CA VAL A 154 -5.95 -2.81 16.07
C VAL A 154 -7.40 -2.73 16.55
N GLU A 155 -7.59 -2.27 17.78
CA GLU A 155 -8.91 -2.23 18.44
C GLU A 155 -9.66 -3.58 18.43
N GLY A 156 -8.92 -4.69 18.51
CA GLY A 156 -9.47 -6.06 18.52
C GLY A 156 -9.79 -6.65 17.15
N ASP A 157 -9.53 -5.92 16.06
CA ASP A 157 -9.59 -6.45 14.70
C ASP A 157 -8.17 -6.72 14.20
N SER A 158 -7.95 -7.88 13.60
CA SER A 158 -6.68 -8.23 12.98
C SER A 158 -6.32 -7.29 11.82
N LEU A 159 -5.08 -6.82 11.81
CA LEU A 159 -4.47 -6.03 10.76
C LEU A 159 -3.67 -6.93 9.82
N SER A 160 -3.82 -6.72 8.51
CA SER A 160 -2.98 -7.34 7.49
C SER A 160 -2.55 -6.35 6.41
N PHE A 161 -1.50 -6.70 5.68
CA PHE A 161 -1.01 -5.89 4.57
C PHE A 161 -1.75 -6.17 3.26
N LEU A 162 -1.73 -5.17 2.37
CA LEU A 162 -2.17 -5.29 0.98
C LEU A 162 -1.13 -4.64 0.07
N TRP A 163 -0.60 -5.42 -0.87
CA TRP A 163 0.48 -4.97 -1.75
C TRP A 163 -0.08 -4.06 -2.84
N HIS A 164 0.42 -2.83 -2.90
CA HIS A 164 0.11 -1.86 -3.94
C HIS A 164 1.05 -2.06 -5.14
N VAL A 165 0.45 -2.36 -6.30
CA VAL A 165 1.13 -2.53 -7.58
C VAL A 165 0.67 -1.45 -8.56
N PRO A 166 1.50 -0.44 -8.86
CA PRO A 166 1.19 0.52 -9.91
C PRO A 166 1.09 -0.18 -11.27
N ILE A 167 0.06 0.18 -12.03
CA ILE A 167 -0.21 -0.36 -13.37
C ILE A 167 -0.55 0.76 -14.35
N SER A 168 -0.27 0.56 -15.64
CA SER A 168 -0.55 1.54 -16.69
C SER A 168 -2.05 1.65 -17.03
N ASP A 169 -2.43 2.61 -17.89
CA ASP A 169 -3.78 2.66 -18.45
C ASP A 169 -4.07 1.45 -19.35
N GLU A 170 -3.06 0.93 -20.05
CA GLU A 170 -3.16 -0.24 -20.93
C GLU A 170 -3.34 -1.53 -20.11
N GLU A 171 -2.56 -1.70 -19.04
CA GLU A 171 -2.67 -2.82 -18.11
C GLU A 171 -4.01 -2.81 -17.37
N MET A 172 -4.50 -1.62 -16.99
CA MET A 172 -5.84 -1.46 -16.42
C MET A 172 -6.94 -1.85 -17.42
N ALA A 173 -6.81 -1.43 -18.69
CA ALA A 173 -7.74 -1.83 -19.75
C ALA A 173 -7.71 -3.35 -19.96
N TYR A 174 -6.52 -3.95 -20.02
CA TYR A 174 -6.37 -5.40 -20.14
C TYR A 174 -7.04 -6.15 -18.98
N ARG A 175 -6.81 -5.72 -17.73
CA ARG A 175 -7.46 -6.28 -16.53
C ARG A 175 -8.98 -6.13 -16.58
N ARG A 176 -9.50 -5.00 -17.06
CA ARG A 176 -10.94 -4.79 -17.21
C ARG A 176 -11.54 -5.77 -18.22
N ASP A 177 -10.82 -6.01 -19.32
CA ASP A 177 -11.34 -6.79 -20.44
C ASP A 177 -11.13 -8.31 -20.25
N HIS A 178 -10.12 -8.73 -19.49
CA HIS A 178 -9.73 -10.14 -19.32
C HIS A 178 -9.81 -10.67 -17.87
N GLY A 179 -9.99 -9.79 -16.89
CA GLY A 179 -10.03 -10.14 -15.47
C GLY A 179 -8.68 -10.01 -14.75
N ALA A 180 -8.71 -10.19 -13.42
CA ALA A 180 -7.53 -10.06 -12.56
C ALA A 180 -6.53 -11.21 -12.77
N ASP A 181 -7.01 -12.44 -12.86
CA ASP A 181 -6.16 -13.63 -13.04
C ASP A 181 -5.34 -13.52 -14.33
N ALA A 182 -5.94 -13.06 -15.43
CA ALA A 182 -5.23 -12.85 -16.69
C ALA A 182 -4.11 -11.79 -16.57
N LEU A 183 -4.32 -10.73 -15.78
CA LEU A 183 -3.25 -9.75 -15.53
C LEU A 183 -2.13 -10.37 -14.68
N ILE A 184 -2.47 -11.21 -13.70
CA ILE A 184 -1.49 -11.93 -12.86
C ILE A 184 -0.66 -12.89 -13.73
N ASP A 185 -1.30 -13.65 -14.63
CA ASP A 185 -0.60 -14.52 -15.58
C ASP A 185 0.43 -13.74 -16.42
N ARG A 186 0.13 -12.48 -16.79
CA ARG A 186 1.09 -11.59 -17.48
C ARG A 186 2.23 -11.17 -16.57
N MET A 187 1.97 -10.84 -15.32
CA MET A 187 3.01 -10.52 -14.32
C MET A 187 3.96 -11.71 -14.13
N GLU A 188 3.43 -12.93 -14.06
CA GLU A 188 4.22 -14.16 -13.95
C GLU A 188 5.02 -14.43 -15.23
N ALA A 189 4.41 -14.26 -16.41
CA ALA A 189 5.05 -14.53 -17.69
C ALA A 189 6.28 -13.65 -17.97
N VAL A 190 6.30 -12.41 -17.45
CA VAL A 190 7.45 -11.50 -17.58
C VAL A 190 8.36 -11.50 -16.34
N GLU A 191 8.10 -12.39 -15.38
CA GLU A 191 8.79 -12.43 -14.09
C GLU A 191 8.86 -11.05 -13.43
N LEU A 192 7.71 -10.35 -13.34
CA LEU A 192 7.62 -8.97 -12.88
C LEU A 192 8.38 -8.80 -11.54
N PRO A 193 9.39 -7.92 -11.48
CA PRO A 193 10.09 -7.63 -10.23
C PRO A 193 9.11 -7.14 -9.15
N TRP A 194 9.22 -7.74 -7.97
CA TRP A 194 8.39 -7.37 -6.81
C TRP A 194 8.81 -6.03 -6.19
N ILE A 195 10.04 -5.60 -6.48
CA ILE A 195 10.54 -4.26 -6.24
C ILE A 195 10.06 -3.38 -7.38
N PHE A 196 9.27 -2.35 -7.06
CA PHE A 196 8.81 -1.39 -8.03
C PHE A 196 9.92 -0.37 -8.30
N ASP A 197 10.55 -0.52 -9.46
CA ASP A 197 11.48 0.43 -10.04
C ASP A 197 10.83 0.98 -11.32
N GLU A 198 10.32 2.21 -11.25
CA GLU A 198 9.57 2.81 -12.35
C GLU A 198 10.35 2.94 -13.66
N ASP A 199 11.69 3.04 -13.58
CA ASP A 199 12.57 3.20 -14.74
C ASP A 199 12.90 1.86 -15.40
N ASN A 200 12.84 0.77 -14.63
CA ASN A 200 13.21 -0.58 -15.08
C ASN A 200 12.04 -1.58 -15.09
N ARG A 201 10.80 -1.11 -14.88
CA ARG A 201 9.63 -1.99 -14.86
C ARG A 201 9.32 -2.51 -16.27
N PRO A 202 9.24 -3.84 -16.47
CA PRO A 202 8.89 -4.41 -17.77
C PRO A 202 7.43 -4.10 -18.14
N ASP A 203 7.16 -4.03 -19.44
CA ASP A 203 5.80 -4.02 -19.98
C ASP A 203 5.16 -5.41 -19.83
N LEU A 204 3.96 -5.47 -19.26
CA LEU A 204 3.22 -6.72 -19.08
C LEU A 204 2.55 -7.21 -20.36
N LEU A 205 2.25 -6.31 -21.29
CA LEU A 205 1.40 -6.63 -22.44
C LEU A 205 2.21 -6.93 -23.70
N GLY A 206 3.47 -6.51 -23.75
CA GLY A 206 4.42 -6.82 -24.82
C GLY A 206 3.94 -6.25 -26.14
N ASN A 207 4.08 -4.94 -26.30
CA ASN A 207 3.95 -4.29 -27.60
C ASN A 207 5.20 -4.50 -28.47
#